data_AF-A0A1Y1JPC2-F1
#
_entry.id   AF-A0A1Y1JPC2-F1
#
_cell.length_a   1.000
_cell.length_b   1.000
_cell.length_c   1.000
_cell.angle_alpha   90.00
_cell.angle_beta   90.00
_cell.angle_gamma   90.00
#
_symmetry.space_group_name_H-M   'P 1'
#
loop_
_entity.id
_entity.type
_entity.pdbx_description
1 polymer ?
#
loop_
_entity_poly.entity_id
_entity_poly.type
_entity_poly.pdbx_seq_one_letter_code
_entity_poly.pdbx_strand_id
1 'polypeptide(L)'
;MTGTILKNEEFDIKGIFPTCSKNFSWNKEATRRESDADNFTILCSDFYNQVSHGHDTTQFSKLCRVLGLYLNHIKSRQNEIHVKSCCELFYYKLKKDIMHNLNFTDANICYKSMMKKDDKRKFSTSISNICVNYSANIDEDTSKLLEHLFKIYYYIDLFKNPVQGTTTEMRKFKQEIIDLENYSCNNKIRLKEELENIINVCEGYIKGWKHHQTAKHAASLLTENNWIDLRKIKLTELGDEILKKHRTKDLRTTEMMQQKTLYSQSLMITVTDDVTNTRISIGTVFLTFSILIIIFILYKYTPYFSLLKPSVLKLRRNLKKNYKNNPDLMFSFDDEYKNSVDDSYKIAYS
;
A
#
# COMPACT_ATOMS: atom_id res chain seq x y z
N MET A 1 -33.11 2.81 -9.73
CA MET A 1 -32.36 1.94 -8.81
C MET A 1 -31.00 2.58 -8.55
N THR A 2 -30.86 3.26 -7.44
CA THR A 2 -29.59 3.83 -6.97
C THR A 2 -28.74 2.70 -6.42
N GLY A 3 -27.76 2.25 -7.21
CA GLY A 3 -26.77 1.26 -6.78
C GLY A 3 -26.08 1.79 -5.53
N THR A 4 -26.37 1.17 -4.39
CA THR A 4 -25.71 1.47 -3.12
C THR A 4 -24.23 1.19 -3.35
N ILE A 5 -23.40 2.23 -3.28
CA ILE A 5 -21.95 2.07 -3.28
C ILE A 5 -21.64 1.16 -2.10
N LEU A 6 -21.37 -0.11 -2.39
CA LEU A 6 -20.88 -1.07 -1.41
C LEU A 6 -19.66 -0.41 -0.78
N LYS A 7 -19.75 -0.09 0.51
CA LYS A 7 -18.58 0.33 1.29
C LYS A 7 -17.54 -0.75 1.03
N ASN A 8 -16.48 -0.40 0.30
CA ASN A 8 -15.36 -1.30 0.06
C ASN A 8 -14.96 -1.88 1.42
N GLU A 9 -15.21 -3.16 1.63
CA GLU A 9 -14.76 -3.84 2.83
C GLU A 9 -13.25 -3.64 2.89
N GLU A 10 -12.83 -2.90 3.89
CA GLU A 10 -11.45 -2.45 4.01
C GLU A 10 -10.54 -3.67 4.22
N PHE A 11 -9.49 -3.80 3.42
CA PHE A 11 -8.56 -4.94 3.37
C PHE A 11 -7.78 -5.11 4.67
N ASP A 12 -7.88 -6.25 5.35
CA ASP A 12 -7.33 -6.46 6.70
C ASP A 12 -5.93 -7.08 6.68
N ILE A 13 -4.91 -6.22 6.82
CA ILE A 13 -3.49 -6.61 6.81
C ILE A 13 -3.11 -7.34 8.10
N LYS A 14 -3.84 -7.11 9.19
CA LYS A 14 -3.42 -7.50 10.54
C LYS A 14 -3.16 -8.99 10.62
N GLY A 15 -1.89 -9.35 10.85
CA GLY A 15 -1.51 -10.74 11.07
C GLY A 15 -1.67 -11.65 9.85
N ILE A 16 -1.90 -11.11 8.63
CA ILE A 16 -1.99 -11.91 7.40
C ILE A 16 -0.74 -12.77 7.25
N PHE A 17 0.44 -12.16 7.28
CA PHE A 17 1.68 -12.87 7.02
C PHE A 17 2.04 -13.89 8.11
N PRO A 18 2.07 -13.53 9.41
CA PRO A 18 2.44 -14.48 10.45
C PRO A 18 1.42 -15.59 10.64
N THR A 19 0.16 -15.40 10.23
CA THR A 19 -0.90 -16.44 10.35
C THR A 19 -0.97 -17.30 9.09
N CYS A 20 -1.09 -16.67 7.93
CA CYS A 20 -1.32 -17.34 6.65
C CYS A 20 -0.07 -17.98 6.07
N SER A 21 1.11 -17.42 6.32
CA SER A 21 2.39 -18.01 5.84
C SER A 21 3.08 -18.88 6.91
N LYS A 22 2.46 -19.07 8.08
CA LYS A 22 3.03 -19.92 9.13
C LYS A 22 3.22 -21.34 8.62
N ASN A 23 4.46 -21.82 8.67
CA ASN A 23 4.85 -23.15 8.18
C ASN A 23 4.59 -23.37 6.68
N PHE A 24 4.43 -22.29 5.90
CA PHE A 24 4.30 -22.37 4.45
C PHE A 24 5.46 -21.63 3.78
N SER A 25 6.16 -22.31 2.87
CA SER A 25 7.24 -21.68 2.09
C SER A 25 6.71 -21.23 0.74
N TRP A 26 6.87 -19.93 0.44
CA TRP A 26 6.58 -19.34 -0.86
C TRP A 26 7.70 -19.55 -1.90
N ASN A 27 8.80 -20.20 -1.53
CA ASN A 27 9.90 -20.44 -2.44
C ASN A 27 9.47 -21.43 -3.55
N LYS A 28 9.44 -20.95 -4.80
CA LYS A 28 9.07 -21.77 -5.98
C LYS A 28 10.09 -22.86 -6.29
N GLU A 29 11.34 -22.65 -5.89
CA GLU A 29 12.45 -23.59 -6.08
C GLU A 29 12.61 -24.58 -4.91
N ALA A 30 11.84 -24.42 -3.83
CA ALA A 30 11.90 -25.37 -2.72
C ALA A 30 11.52 -26.78 -3.20
N THR A 31 12.40 -27.74 -2.93
CA THR A 31 12.15 -29.16 -3.17
C THR A 31 11.06 -29.63 -2.21
N ARG A 32 9.86 -29.88 -2.73
CA ARG A 32 8.75 -30.44 -1.98
C ARG A 32 8.61 -31.90 -2.37
N ARG A 33 8.93 -32.82 -1.46
CA ARG A 33 8.86 -34.27 -1.69
C ARG A 33 7.43 -34.83 -1.56
N GLU A 34 6.46 -33.96 -1.34
CA GLU A 34 5.05 -34.32 -1.22
C GLU A 34 4.51 -34.75 -2.58
N SER A 35 3.80 -35.88 -2.64
CA SER A 35 3.17 -36.38 -3.87
C SER A 35 2.27 -35.33 -4.54
N ASP A 36 1.69 -34.44 -3.74
CA ASP A 36 0.84 -33.34 -4.23
C ASP A 36 1.60 -32.34 -5.09
N ALA A 37 2.90 -32.11 -4.83
CA ALA A 37 3.69 -31.15 -5.58
C ALA A 37 3.86 -31.56 -7.06
N ASP A 38 4.09 -32.85 -7.32
CA ASP A 38 4.19 -33.38 -8.68
C ASP A 38 2.82 -33.36 -9.38
N ASN A 39 1.77 -33.77 -8.67
CA ASN A 39 0.40 -33.72 -9.20
C ASN A 39 -0.03 -32.29 -9.57
N PHE A 40 0.31 -31.29 -8.75
CA PHE A 40 0.06 -29.88 -9.08
C PHE A 40 0.93 -29.40 -10.24
N THR A 41 2.17 -29.88 -10.37
CA THR A 41 3.01 -29.53 -11.54
C THR A 41 2.32 -29.95 -12.83
N ILE A 42 1.86 -31.20 -12.91
CA ILE A 42 1.17 -31.73 -14.09
C ILE A 42 -0.13 -30.97 -14.36
N LEU A 43 -0.94 -30.74 -13.32
CA LEU A 43 -2.21 -29.99 -13.44
C LEU A 43 -1.97 -28.56 -13.94
N CYS A 44 -0.95 -27.88 -13.40
CA CYS A 44 -0.61 -26.51 -13.78
C CYS A 44 -0.06 -26.42 -15.20
N SER A 45 0.77 -27.38 -15.63
CA SER A 45 1.25 -27.45 -17.02
C SER A 45 0.09 -27.67 -17.99
N ASP A 46 -0.84 -28.57 -17.64
CA ASP A 46 -2.02 -28.81 -18.47
C ASP A 46 -2.90 -27.58 -18.59
N PHE A 47 -3.21 -26.93 -17.46
CA PHE A 47 -3.94 -25.67 -17.44
C PHE A 47 -3.27 -24.62 -18.33
N TYR A 48 -1.95 -24.41 -18.19
CA TYR A 48 -1.22 -23.44 -19.01
C TYR A 48 -1.35 -23.71 -20.50
N ASN A 49 -1.21 -24.96 -20.94
CA ASN A 49 -1.32 -25.35 -22.35
C ASN A 49 -2.73 -25.12 -22.92
N GLN A 50 -3.77 -25.11 -22.07
CA GLN A 50 -5.14 -24.81 -22.50
C GLN A 50 -5.39 -23.31 -22.66
N VAL A 51 -4.78 -22.48 -21.83
CA VAL A 51 -5.04 -21.02 -21.79
C VAL A 51 -3.99 -20.18 -22.50
N SER A 52 -2.81 -20.75 -22.76
CA SER A 52 -1.65 -20.09 -23.37
C SER A 52 -1.10 -20.93 -24.51
N HIS A 53 -0.62 -20.25 -25.55
CA HIS A 53 0.06 -20.86 -26.70
C HIS A 53 1.60 -20.77 -26.56
N GLY A 54 2.10 -20.38 -25.37
CA GLY A 54 3.51 -20.06 -25.13
C GLY A 54 4.40 -21.25 -24.76
N HIS A 55 5.71 -21.02 -24.79
CA HIS A 55 6.74 -22.04 -24.51
C HIS A 55 7.25 -22.07 -23.06
N ASP A 56 6.99 -21.05 -22.22
CA ASP A 56 7.49 -21.01 -20.82
C ASP A 56 6.53 -21.69 -19.83
N THR A 57 6.29 -22.98 -20.06
CA THR A 57 5.44 -23.81 -19.19
C THR A 57 6.09 -24.04 -17.83
N THR A 58 7.43 -23.96 -17.74
CA THR A 58 8.18 -24.38 -16.55
C THR A 58 8.08 -23.36 -15.43
N GLN A 59 8.33 -22.07 -15.71
CA GLN A 59 8.24 -21.03 -14.68
C GLN A 59 6.81 -20.88 -14.17
N PHE A 60 5.86 -20.89 -15.11
CA PHE A 60 4.43 -20.89 -14.79
C PHE A 60 4.06 -22.05 -13.86
N SER A 61 4.42 -23.28 -14.22
CA SER A 61 4.02 -24.47 -13.47
C SER A 61 4.59 -24.48 -12.06
N LYS A 62 5.83 -23.97 -11.87
CA LYS A 62 6.41 -23.81 -10.53
C LYS A 62 5.61 -22.84 -9.66
N LEU A 63 5.23 -21.68 -10.19
CA LEU A 63 4.46 -20.67 -9.47
C LEU A 63 3.02 -21.16 -9.18
N CYS A 64 2.36 -21.72 -10.19
CA CYS A 64 1.02 -22.28 -10.07
C CYS A 64 0.99 -23.43 -9.05
N ARG A 65 2.02 -24.28 -9.01
CA ARG A 65 2.18 -25.33 -8.00
C ARG A 65 2.24 -24.75 -6.58
N VAL A 66 3.05 -23.70 -6.36
CA VAL A 66 3.12 -23.05 -5.04
C VAL A 66 1.75 -22.54 -4.62
N LEU A 67 1.00 -21.92 -5.54
CA LEU A 67 -0.35 -21.44 -5.26
C LEU A 67 -1.35 -22.56 -4.96
N GLY A 68 -1.30 -23.68 -5.71
CA GLY A 68 -2.13 -24.86 -5.45
C GLY A 68 -1.87 -25.45 -4.06
N LEU A 69 -0.60 -25.59 -3.69
CA LEU A 69 -0.19 -26.06 -2.37
C LEU A 69 -0.60 -25.07 -1.27
N TYR A 70 -0.52 -23.77 -1.53
CA TYR A 70 -0.97 -22.74 -0.58
C TYR A 70 -2.48 -22.84 -0.32
N LEU A 71 -3.29 -23.08 -1.34
CA LEU A 71 -4.74 -23.30 -1.16
C LEU A 71 -5.02 -24.56 -0.33
N ASN A 72 -4.23 -25.63 -0.50
CA ASN A 72 -4.30 -26.81 0.36
C ASN A 72 -3.90 -26.50 1.80
N HIS A 73 -2.86 -25.67 1.99
CA HIS A 73 -2.44 -25.19 3.31
C HIS A 73 -3.59 -24.45 4.02
N ILE A 74 -4.22 -23.48 3.35
CA ILE A 74 -5.39 -22.75 3.88
C ILE A 74 -6.50 -23.74 4.27
N LYS A 75 -6.85 -24.66 3.37
CA LYS A 75 -7.92 -25.64 3.60
C LYS A 75 -7.64 -26.52 4.83
N SER A 76 -6.40 -26.99 4.99
CA SER A 76 -6.00 -27.83 6.12
C SER A 76 -6.02 -27.10 7.46
N ARG A 77 -5.90 -25.77 7.46
CA ARG A 77 -5.80 -24.93 8.66
C ARG A 77 -6.97 -23.97 8.82
N GLN A 78 -8.06 -24.16 8.09
CA GLN A 78 -9.20 -23.23 8.04
C GLN A 78 -9.81 -22.91 9.42
N ASN A 79 -9.63 -23.79 10.41
CA ASN A 79 -10.10 -23.60 11.78
C ASN A 79 -9.15 -22.76 12.66
N GLU A 80 -7.90 -22.56 12.23
CA GLU A 80 -6.86 -21.84 12.97
C GLU A 80 -6.56 -20.45 12.41
N ILE A 81 -7.05 -20.15 11.21
CA ILE A 81 -6.65 -18.97 10.44
C ILE A 81 -7.87 -18.17 9.99
N HIS A 82 -7.66 -16.88 9.74
CA HIS A 82 -8.63 -16.05 9.07
C HIS A 82 -8.64 -16.35 7.56
N VAL A 83 -9.46 -17.32 7.15
CA VAL A 83 -9.52 -17.82 5.76
C VAL A 83 -9.67 -16.67 4.75
N LYS A 84 -10.50 -15.66 5.05
CA LYS A 84 -10.69 -14.48 4.20
C LYS A 84 -9.36 -13.78 3.89
N SER A 85 -8.61 -13.40 4.91
CA SER A 85 -7.35 -12.66 4.76
C SER A 85 -6.26 -13.50 4.08
N CYS A 86 -6.26 -14.81 4.29
CA CYS A 86 -5.35 -15.72 3.58
C CYS A 86 -5.72 -15.90 2.10
N CYS A 87 -7.02 -15.87 1.78
CA CYS A 87 -7.52 -15.90 0.41
C CYS A 87 -7.24 -14.59 -0.34
N GLU A 88 -7.34 -13.46 0.34
CA GLU A 88 -6.88 -12.17 -0.16
C GLU A 88 -5.38 -12.21 -0.51
N LEU A 89 -4.54 -12.79 0.36
CA LEU A 89 -3.12 -13.00 0.07
C LEU A 89 -2.90 -13.93 -1.15
N PHE A 90 -3.71 -14.99 -1.28
CA PHE A 90 -3.70 -15.88 -2.45
C PHE A 90 -4.01 -15.10 -3.74
N TYR A 91 -5.07 -14.28 -3.75
CA TYR A 91 -5.45 -13.51 -4.94
C TYR A 91 -4.40 -12.47 -5.32
N TYR A 92 -3.75 -11.84 -4.34
CA TYR A 92 -2.60 -10.97 -4.59
C TYR A 92 -1.50 -11.71 -5.36
N LYS A 93 -1.10 -12.89 -4.85
CA LYS A 93 -0.07 -13.71 -5.48
C LYS A 93 -0.48 -14.25 -6.84
N LEU A 94 -1.73 -14.65 -7.01
CA LEU A 94 -2.28 -15.06 -8.31
C LEU A 94 -2.16 -13.91 -9.32
N LYS A 95 -2.58 -12.69 -8.96
CA LYS A 95 -2.49 -11.52 -9.84
C LYS A 95 -1.04 -11.18 -10.20
N LYS A 96 -0.16 -11.14 -9.19
CA LYS A 96 1.23 -10.77 -9.37
C LYS A 96 2.04 -11.82 -10.12
N ASP A 97 1.92 -13.10 -9.76
CA ASP A 97 2.84 -14.14 -10.20
C ASP A 97 2.30 -14.95 -11.40
N ILE A 98 0.98 -15.00 -11.60
CA ILE A 98 0.36 -15.83 -12.65
C ILE A 98 -0.28 -14.97 -13.75
N MET A 99 -1.10 -13.99 -13.38
CA MET A 99 -1.92 -13.29 -14.38
C MET A 99 -1.09 -12.47 -15.37
N HIS A 100 0.09 -11.95 -15.03
CA HIS A 100 0.90 -11.22 -16.03
C HIS A 100 1.35 -12.09 -17.21
N ASN A 101 1.38 -13.42 -17.02
CA ASN A 101 1.73 -14.39 -18.07
C ASN A 101 0.52 -14.89 -18.86
N LEU A 102 -0.70 -14.50 -18.44
CA LEU A 102 -1.95 -15.00 -19.00
C LEU A 102 -2.84 -13.82 -19.43
N ASN A 103 -3.63 -13.97 -20.48
CA ASN A 103 -4.53 -12.90 -20.94
C ASN A 103 -5.83 -12.81 -20.10
N PHE A 104 -5.74 -12.96 -18.77
CA PHE A 104 -6.88 -12.81 -17.88
C PHE A 104 -6.99 -11.38 -17.36
N THR A 105 -8.18 -10.78 -17.50
CA THR A 105 -8.50 -9.46 -16.96
C THR A 105 -8.91 -9.48 -15.49
N ASP A 106 -9.35 -10.65 -15.00
CA ASP A 106 -9.90 -10.82 -13.66
C ASP A 106 -9.33 -12.08 -12.97
N ALA A 107 -8.91 -11.91 -11.72
CA ALA A 107 -8.27 -12.95 -10.93
C ALA A 107 -9.24 -14.07 -10.52
N ASN A 108 -10.53 -13.75 -10.30
CA ASN A 108 -11.55 -14.74 -9.98
C ASN A 108 -11.87 -15.62 -11.21
N ILE A 109 -11.93 -15.02 -12.41
CA ILE A 109 -12.07 -15.77 -13.66
C ILE A 109 -10.87 -16.70 -13.87
N CYS A 110 -9.64 -16.21 -13.66
CA CYS A 110 -8.43 -17.01 -13.74
C CYS A 110 -8.50 -18.21 -12.77
N TYR A 111 -8.78 -17.95 -11.48
CA TYR A 111 -8.86 -18.99 -10.46
C TYR A 111 -9.95 -20.03 -10.74
N LYS A 112 -11.16 -19.60 -11.12
CA LYS A 112 -12.23 -20.53 -11.53
C LYS A 112 -11.84 -21.38 -12.73
N SER A 113 -11.05 -20.83 -13.65
CA SER A 113 -10.54 -21.57 -14.80
C SER A 113 -9.49 -22.60 -14.38
N MET A 114 -8.61 -22.27 -13.43
CA MET A 114 -7.65 -23.23 -12.85
C MET A 114 -8.35 -24.38 -12.12
N MET A 115 -9.55 -24.17 -11.59
CA MET A 115 -10.33 -25.20 -10.91
C MET A 115 -11.06 -26.16 -11.86
N LYS A 116 -11.30 -25.77 -13.12
CA LYS A 116 -11.98 -26.63 -14.09
C LYS A 116 -11.06 -27.81 -14.41
N LYS A 117 -11.56 -29.03 -14.23
CA LYS A 117 -10.86 -30.24 -14.67
C LYS A 117 -11.21 -30.53 -16.11
N ASP A 118 -10.22 -30.97 -16.88
CA ASP A 118 -10.49 -31.67 -18.14
C ASP A 118 -11.00 -33.08 -17.79
N ASP A 119 -12.27 -33.36 -18.07
CA ASP A 119 -12.89 -34.66 -17.82
C ASP A 119 -12.14 -35.82 -18.49
N LYS A 120 -11.33 -35.54 -19.52
CA LYS A 120 -10.50 -36.53 -20.22
C LYS A 120 -9.29 -36.98 -19.40
N ARG A 121 -8.79 -36.15 -18.47
CA ARG A 121 -7.58 -36.43 -17.68
C ARG A 121 -7.93 -36.62 -16.21
N LYS A 122 -7.80 -37.86 -15.73
CA LYS A 122 -7.97 -38.19 -14.31
C LYS A 122 -6.74 -37.75 -13.51
N PHE A 123 -6.73 -36.50 -13.05
CA PHE A 123 -5.78 -36.05 -12.04
C PHE A 123 -6.20 -36.53 -10.65
N SER A 124 -5.24 -37.05 -9.88
CA SER A 124 -5.41 -37.43 -8.47
C SER A 124 -5.65 -36.22 -7.55
N THR A 125 -5.18 -35.04 -7.96
CA THR A 125 -5.35 -33.78 -7.21
C THR A 125 -6.34 -32.83 -7.89
N SER A 126 -6.74 -31.79 -7.15
CA SER A 126 -7.57 -30.69 -7.64
C SER A 126 -7.16 -29.40 -6.97
N ILE A 127 -7.23 -28.27 -7.70
CA ILE A 127 -7.15 -26.95 -7.08
C ILE A 127 -8.31 -26.82 -6.08
N SER A 128 -7.97 -26.62 -4.81
CA SER A 128 -8.96 -26.38 -3.75
C SER A 128 -9.80 -25.14 -4.08
N ASN A 129 -11.11 -25.20 -3.82
CA ASN A 129 -12.07 -24.11 -4.02
C ASN A 129 -12.24 -23.19 -2.80
N ILE A 130 -11.38 -23.35 -1.78
CA ILE A 130 -11.53 -22.67 -0.48
C ILE A 130 -11.63 -21.15 -0.60
N CYS A 131 -11.05 -20.55 -1.65
CA CYS A 131 -11.05 -19.11 -1.83
C CYS A 131 -12.14 -18.54 -2.75
N VAL A 132 -13.00 -19.38 -3.35
CA VAL A 132 -13.89 -18.97 -4.46
C VAL A 132 -14.95 -17.93 -4.08
N ASN A 133 -15.30 -17.89 -2.79
CA ASN A 133 -16.33 -17.00 -2.25
C ASN A 133 -15.77 -15.68 -1.70
N TYR A 134 -14.46 -15.48 -1.74
CA TYR A 134 -13.83 -14.25 -1.25
C TYR A 134 -13.52 -13.30 -2.42
N SER A 135 -13.44 -12.01 -2.10
CA SER A 135 -13.19 -10.97 -3.09
C SER A 135 -11.74 -11.02 -3.59
N ALA A 136 -11.58 -10.88 -4.91
CA ALA A 136 -10.28 -10.74 -5.56
C ALA A 136 -9.88 -9.26 -5.79
N ASN A 137 -10.67 -8.32 -5.29
CA ASN A 137 -10.47 -6.89 -5.52
C ASN A 137 -9.38 -6.34 -4.60
N ILE A 138 -8.15 -6.40 -5.09
CA ILE A 138 -6.98 -5.76 -4.48
C ILE A 138 -6.62 -4.56 -5.35
N ASP A 139 -6.78 -3.37 -4.77
CA ASP A 139 -6.37 -2.12 -5.40
C ASP A 139 -4.84 -2.03 -5.51
N GLU A 140 -4.37 -1.12 -6.34
CA GLU A 140 -2.94 -0.97 -6.64
C GLU A 140 -2.12 -0.57 -5.41
N ASP A 141 -2.68 0.27 -4.52
CA ASP A 141 -1.96 0.72 -3.33
C ASP A 141 -1.79 -0.44 -2.34
N THR A 142 -2.84 -1.23 -2.14
CA THR A 142 -2.80 -2.46 -1.34
C THR A 142 -1.86 -3.50 -1.93
N SER A 143 -1.84 -3.64 -3.27
CA SER A 143 -0.92 -4.55 -3.97
C SER A 143 0.56 -4.22 -3.69
N LYS A 144 0.94 -2.94 -3.83
CA LYS A 144 2.30 -2.47 -3.52
C LYS A 144 2.65 -2.62 -2.04
N LEU A 145 1.68 -2.37 -1.15
CA LEU A 145 1.87 -2.57 0.27
C LEU A 145 2.18 -4.04 0.62
N LEU A 146 1.40 -4.97 0.05
CA LEU A 146 1.64 -6.41 0.18
C LEU A 146 3.00 -6.82 -0.39
N GLU A 147 3.48 -6.17 -1.45
CA GLU A 147 4.80 -6.43 -2.01
C GLU A 147 5.92 -6.15 -1.02
N HIS A 148 5.91 -4.97 -0.38
CA HIS A 148 6.90 -4.65 0.65
C HIS A 148 6.83 -5.63 1.81
N LEU A 149 5.62 -5.95 2.29
CA LEU A 149 5.44 -6.92 3.37
C LEU A 149 5.97 -8.30 2.98
N PHE A 150 5.72 -8.80 1.77
CA PHE A 150 6.27 -10.07 1.30
C PHE A 150 7.80 -10.10 1.33
N LYS A 151 8.46 -9.01 0.93
CA LYS A 151 9.92 -8.93 0.94
C LYS A 151 10.46 -8.91 2.38
N ILE A 152 9.83 -8.15 3.27
CA ILE A 152 10.19 -8.12 4.69
C ILE A 152 10.03 -9.52 5.30
N TYR A 153 8.89 -10.18 5.07
CA TYR A 153 8.65 -11.52 5.60
C TYR A 153 9.52 -12.60 4.97
N TYR A 154 9.95 -12.43 3.72
CA TYR A 154 10.98 -13.26 3.11
C TYR A 154 12.29 -13.18 3.91
N TYR A 155 12.75 -11.99 4.28
CA TYR A 155 13.93 -11.83 5.13
C TYR A 155 13.72 -12.39 6.54
N ILE A 156 12.53 -12.23 7.12
CA ILE A 156 12.20 -12.83 8.41
C ILE A 156 12.34 -14.36 8.35
N ASP A 157 11.84 -14.99 7.29
CA ASP A 157 11.99 -16.44 7.09
C ASP A 157 13.46 -16.84 6.86
N LEU A 158 14.18 -16.09 6.02
CA LEU A 158 15.61 -16.26 5.76
C LEU A 158 16.43 -16.22 7.06
N PHE A 159 16.11 -15.29 7.95
CA PHE A 159 16.81 -15.09 9.22
C PHE A 159 16.43 -16.09 10.31
N LYS A 160 15.49 -17.02 10.07
CA LYS A 160 15.33 -18.20 10.94
C LYS A 160 16.60 -19.03 11.02
N ASN A 161 17.44 -18.99 9.97
CA ASN A 161 18.80 -19.51 10.00
C ASN A 161 19.79 -18.34 10.21
N PRO A 162 20.39 -18.18 11.41
CA PRO A 162 21.31 -17.08 11.69
C PRO A 162 22.53 -17.03 10.76
N VAL A 163 22.93 -18.16 10.16
CA VAL A 163 24.05 -18.21 9.19
C VAL A 163 23.73 -17.41 7.92
N GLN A 164 22.44 -17.29 7.56
CA GLN A 164 21.98 -16.50 6.41
C GLN A 164 21.82 -15.01 6.74
N GLY A 165 21.85 -14.65 8.03
CA GLY A 165 21.82 -13.27 8.53
C GLY A 165 23.14 -12.54 8.29
N THR A 166 23.53 -12.35 7.02
CA THR A 166 24.71 -11.55 6.67
C THR A 166 24.41 -10.05 6.80
N THR A 167 25.45 -9.22 6.92
CA THR A 167 25.28 -7.76 6.97
C THR A 167 24.66 -7.21 5.68
N THR A 168 24.94 -7.82 4.53
CA THR A 168 24.35 -7.44 3.24
C THR A 168 22.83 -7.69 3.22
N GLU A 169 22.39 -8.89 3.60
CA GLU A 169 20.96 -9.20 3.62
C GLU A 169 20.23 -8.39 4.69
N MET A 170 20.85 -8.15 5.85
CA MET A 170 20.28 -7.29 6.90
C MET A 170 20.11 -5.83 6.44
N ARG A 171 21.03 -5.28 5.64
CA ARG A 171 20.86 -3.92 5.07
C ARG A 171 19.66 -3.85 4.13
N LYS A 172 19.47 -4.87 3.28
CA LYS A 172 18.29 -4.95 2.40
C LYS A 172 17.00 -5.06 3.20
N PHE A 173 16.99 -5.89 4.25
CA PHE A 173 15.86 -6.00 5.17
C PHE A 173 15.51 -4.67 5.83
N LYS A 174 16.51 -3.95 6.37
CA LYS A 174 16.32 -2.59 6.93
C LYS A 174 15.72 -1.64 5.90
N GLN A 175 16.22 -1.67 4.67
CA GLN A 175 15.75 -0.79 3.61
C GLN A 175 14.28 -1.06 3.27
N GLU A 176 13.86 -2.31 3.14
CA GLU A 176 12.46 -2.65 2.86
C GLU A 176 11.51 -2.17 3.97
N ILE A 177 11.94 -2.21 5.24
CA ILE A 177 11.16 -1.64 6.37
C ILE A 177 11.06 -0.11 6.24
N ILE A 178 12.17 0.57 5.90
CA ILE A 178 12.19 2.02 5.69
C ILE A 178 11.28 2.41 4.51
N ASP A 179 11.33 1.66 3.42
CA ASP A 179 10.50 1.89 2.24
C ASP A 179 9.01 1.72 2.57
N LEU A 180 8.68 0.68 3.35
CA LEU A 180 7.32 0.44 3.84
C LEU A 180 6.81 1.57 4.74
N GLU A 181 7.63 2.10 5.65
CA GLU A 181 7.27 3.22 6.52
C GLU A 181 7.04 4.52 5.76
N ASN A 182 7.84 4.76 4.72
CA ASN A 182 7.71 5.94 3.87
C ASN A 182 6.60 5.79 2.81
N TYR A 183 6.01 4.60 2.70
CA TYR A 183 4.97 4.32 1.71
C TYR A 183 3.66 5.05 2.05
N SER A 184 3.25 5.97 1.19
CA SER A 184 1.99 6.68 1.34
C SER A 184 0.83 5.77 0.96
N CYS A 185 0.10 5.25 1.95
CA CYS A 185 -1.11 4.47 1.73
C CYS A 185 -2.28 5.00 2.55
N ASN A 186 -3.50 4.65 2.13
CA ASN A 186 -4.71 4.99 2.88
C ASN A 186 -4.88 4.15 4.16
N ASN A 187 -4.22 2.98 4.23
CA ASN A 187 -4.38 1.97 5.29
C ASN A 187 -3.32 2.07 6.40
N LYS A 188 -2.83 3.29 6.70
CA LYS A 188 -1.77 3.53 7.71
C LYS A 188 -2.05 2.88 9.08
N ILE A 189 -3.32 2.80 9.48
CA ILE A 189 -3.73 2.22 10.79
C ILE A 189 -3.32 0.76 10.89
N ARG A 190 -3.66 -0.02 9.86
CA ARG A 190 -3.42 -1.47 9.83
C ARG A 190 -1.93 -1.77 9.66
N LEU A 191 -1.24 -0.92 8.91
CA LEU A 191 0.21 -1.00 8.76
C LEU A 191 0.93 -0.80 10.09
N LYS A 192 0.41 0.05 10.99
CA LYS A 192 1.03 0.31 12.30
C LYS A 192 1.22 -0.97 13.11
N GLU A 193 0.16 -1.75 13.29
CA GLU A 193 0.22 -2.99 14.08
C GLU A 193 1.18 -4.02 13.45
N GLU A 194 1.21 -4.10 12.13
CA GLU A 194 2.10 -5.01 11.42
C GLU A 194 3.57 -4.58 11.53
N LEU A 195 3.86 -3.27 11.45
CA LEU A 195 5.19 -2.71 11.70
C LEU A 195 5.65 -2.96 13.14
N GLU A 196 4.75 -2.87 14.12
CA GLU A 196 5.04 -3.21 15.52
C GLU A 196 5.49 -4.67 15.65
N ASN A 197 4.77 -5.60 15.00
CA ASN A 197 5.14 -7.01 14.96
C ASN A 197 6.53 -7.21 14.34
N ILE A 198 6.82 -6.51 13.23
CA ILE A 198 8.13 -6.57 12.56
C ILE A 198 9.23 -6.03 13.48
N ILE A 199 9.01 -4.92 14.19
CA ILE A 199 9.96 -4.36 15.15
C ILE A 199 10.22 -5.36 16.28
N ASN A 200 9.19 -6.00 16.82
CA ASN A 200 9.34 -7.04 17.86
C ASN A 200 10.19 -8.23 17.37
N VAL A 201 10.03 -8.63 16.10
CA VAL A 201 10.91 -9.64 15.48
C VAL A 201 12.36 -9.17 15.42
N CYS A 202 12.61 -7.92 15.03
CA CYS A 202 13.95 -7.33 15.01
C CYS A 202 14.60 -7.31 16.41
N GLU A 203 13.85 -6.97 17.46
CA GLU A 203 14.33 -7.05 18.84
C GLU A 203 14.68 -8.48 19.25
N GLY A 204 13.89 -9.45 18.79
CA GLY A 204 14.19 -10.88 18.93
C GLY A 204 15.55 -11.25 18.33
N TYR A 205 15.88 -10.73 17.14
CA TYR A 205 17.19 -10.94 16.52
C TYR A 205 18.32 -10.30 17.32
N ILE A 206 18.15 -9.07 17.81
CA ILE A 206 19.16 -8.40 18.65
C ILE A 206 19.49 -9.24 19.89
N LYS A 207 18.46 -9.75 20.58
CA LYS A 207 18.62 -10.58 21.78
C LYS A 207 19.21 -11.95 21.45
N GLY A 208 18.65 -12.64 20.44
CA GLY A 208 19.01 -14.01 20.09
C GLY A 208 20.38 -14.14 19.43
N TRP A 209 20.86 -13.12 18.72
CA TRP A 209 22.12 -13.19 17.97
C TRP A 209 23.31 -12.54 18.68
N LYS A 210 23.11 -12.02 19.90
CA LYS A 210 24.16 -11.36 20.70
C LYS A 210 25.44 -12.20 20.83
N HIS A 211 25.29 -13.51 20.96
CA HIS A 211 26.40 -14.45 21.12
C HIS A 211 26.66 -15.31 19.88
N HIS A 212 25.94 -15.09 18.79
CA HIS A 212 26.09 -15.89 17.56
C HIS A 212 27.29 -15.39 16.75
N GLN A 213 28.28 -16.26 16.51
CA GLN A 213 29.56 -15.88 15.91
C GLN A 213 29.42 -15.17 14.55
N THR A 214 28.53 -15.66 13.68
CA THR A 214 28.32 -15.10 12.33
C THR A 214 27.27 -14.00 12.27
N ALA A 215 26.27 -14.01 13.15
CA ALA A 215 25.06 -13.18 13.02
C ALA A 215 25.11 -11.93 13.90
N LYS A 216 26.03 -11.87 14.88
CA LYS A 216 26.21 -10.71 15.77
C LYS A 216 26.44 -9.40 15.00
N HIS A 217 27.16 -9.45 13.88
CA HIS A 217 27.45 -8.26 13.06
C HIS A 217 26.23 -7.78 12.27
N ALA A 218 25.32 -8.69 11.90
CA ALA A 218 24.04 -8.29 11.33
C ALA A 218 23.12 -7.70 12.40
N ALA A 219 23.04 -8.33 13.58
CA ALA A 219 22.27 -7.80 14.70
C ALA A 219 22.73 -6.40 15.13
N SER A 220 24.03 -6.11 15.09
CA SER A 220 24.55 -4.77 15.43
C SER A 220 24.06 -3.67 14.48
N LEU A 221 23.67 -4.00 13.24
CA LEU A 221 23.06 -3.03 12.32
C LEU A 221 21.67 -2.58 12.77
N LEU A 222 20.96 -3.38 13.56
CA LEU A 222 19.66 -3.02 14.12
C LEU A 222 19.79 -2.11 15.35
N THR A 223 20.94 -2.13 16.03
CA THR A 223 21.26 -1.24 17.16
C THR A 223 22.03 0.02 16.75
N GLU A 224 22.67 0.00 15.58
CA GLU A 224 23.42 1.13 15.05
C GLU A 224 22.54 2.39 14.92
N ASN A 225 23.06 3.53 15.37
CA ASN A 225 22.38 4.84 15.32
C ASN A 225 20.95 4.82 15.91
N ASN A 226 20.74 4.01 16.95
CA ASN A 226 19.43 3.84 17.61
C ASN A 226 18.31 3.49 16.61
N TRP A 227 18.62 2.68 15.60
CA TRP A 227 17.71 2.43 14.47
C TRP A 227 16.33 1.93 14.91
N ILE A 228 16.25 0.98 15.85
CA ILE A 228 14.96 0.48 16.39
C ILE A 228 14.16 1.59 17.08
N ASP A 229 14.79 2.39 17.94
CA ASP A 229 14.10 3.44 18.68
C ASP A 229 13.56 4.51 17.74
N LEU A 230 14.31 4.86 16.69
CA LEU A 230 13.84 5.75 15.64
C LEU A 230 12.58 5.21 14.94
N ARG A 231 12.49 3.90 14.69
CA ARG A 231 11.29 3.31 14.08
C ARG A 231 10.10 3.30 15.04
N LYS A 232 10.31 3.06 16.33
CA LYS A 232 9.25 3.18 17.35
C LYS A 232 8.69 4.61 17.45
N ILE A 233 9.55 5.62 17.33
CA ILE A 233 9.13 7.03 17.29
C ILE A 233 8.26 7.27 16.06
N LYS A 234 8.73 6.89 14.86
CA LYS A 234 7.95 7.00 13.62
C LYS A 234 6.61 6.28 13.68
N LEU A 235 6.58 5.12 14.32
CA LEU A 235 5.35 4.35 14.52
C LEU A 235 4.34 5.07 15.42
N THR A 236 4.84 5.79 16.42
CA THR A 236 4.03 6.64 17.30
C THR A 236 3.48 7.83 16.53
N GLU A 237 4.33 8.53 15.76
CA GLU A 237 3.95 9.64 14.89
C GLU A 237 2.88 9.23 13.88
N LEU A 238 3.03 8.04 13.28
CA LEU A 238 2.03 7.46 12.37
C LEU A 238 0.67 7.31 13.07
N GLY A 239 0.66 6.85 14.31
CA GLY A 239 -0.55 6.76 15.15
C GLY A 239 -1.20 8.11 15.42
N ASP A 240 -0.41 9.14 15.67
CA ASP A 240 -0.90 10.50 15.94
C ASP A 240 -1.48 11.17 14.69
N GLU A 241 -0.87 10.96 13.53
CA GLU A 241 -1.40 11.41 12.23
C GLU A 241 -2.79 10.81 11.97
N ILE A 242 -2.95 9.52 12.26
CA ILE A 242 -4.22 8.81 12.13
C ILE A 242 -5.28 9.44 13.04
N LEU A 243 -4.95 9.67 14.31
CA LEU A 243 -5.87 10.26 15.29
C LEU A 243 -6.28 11.69 14.88
N LYS A 244 -5.34 12.50 14.38
CA LYS A 244 -5.64 13.84 13.85
C LYS A 244 -6.58 13.80 12.64
N LYS A 245 -6.37 12.85 11.72
CA LYS A 245 -7.22 12.65 10.53
C LYS A 245 -8.63 12.19 10.89
N HIS A 246 -8.78 11.38 11.93
CA HIS A 246 -10.09 10.99 12.44
C HIS A 246 -10.83 12.17 13.07
N ARG A 247 -10.18 12.91 13.98
CA ARG A 247 -10.79 14.09 14.62
C ARG A 247 -11.28 15.12 13.60
N THR A 248 -10.49 15.39 12.56
CA THR A 248 -10.88 16.34 11.49
C THR A 248 -12.05 15.84 10.63
N LYS A 249 -12.19 14.53 10.40
CA LYS A 249 -13.36 13.96 9.71
C LYS A 249 -14.62 14.02 10.57
N ASP A 250 -14.50 13.76 11.86
CA ASP A 250 -15.64 13.79 12.79
C ASP A 250 -16.14 15.23 13.00
N LEU A 251 -15.21 16.19 13.13
CA LEU A 251 -15.53 17.62 13.14
C LEU A 251 -16.29 18.05 11.88
N ARG A 252 -15.80 17.70 10.68
CA ARG A 252 -16.50 18.02 9.42
C ARG A 252 -17.86 17.36 9.30
N THR A 253 -17.99 16.12 9.78
CA THR A 253 -19.28 15.40 9.75
C THR A 253 -20.28 16.05 10.69
N THR A 254 -19.82 16.50 11.86
CA THR A 254 -20.63 17.25 12.84
C THR A 254 -21.04 18.61 12.29
N GLU A 255 -20.12 19.37 11.68
CA GLU A 255 -20.42 20.64 11.01
C GLU A 255 -21.43 20.47 9.87
N MET A 256 -21.27 19.43 9.03
CA MET A 256 -22.23 19.13 7.96
C MET A 256 -23.61 18.74 8.49
N MET A 257 -23.69 18.00 9.61
CA MET A 257 -24.97 17.70 10.26
C MET A 257 -25.62 18.97 10.82
N GLN A 258 -24.85 19.83 11.50
CA GLN A 258 -25.34 21.10 12.03
C GLN A 258 -25.83 22.03 10.90
N GLN A 259 -25.11 22.10 9.77
CA GLN A 259 -25.51 22.90 8.63
C GLN A 259 -26.80 22.38 7.98
N LYS A 260 -26.99 21.05 7.88
CA LYS A 260 -28.25 20.47 7.40
C LYS A 260 -29.41 20.76 8.36
N THR A 261 -29.18 20.71 9.67
CA THR A 261 -30.20 21.06 10.67
C THR A 261 -30.58 22.53 10.56
N LEU A 262 -29.60 23.44 10.49
CA LEU A 262 -29.83 24.88 10.31
C LEU A 262 -30.56 25.19 9.00
N TYR A 263 -30.23 24.51 7.90
CA TYR A 263 -30.93 24.67 6.63
C TYR A 263 -32.38 24.17 6.71
N SER A 264 -32.64 23.05 7.37
CA SER A 264 -34.02 22.58 7.59
C SER A 264 -34.83 23.51 8.50
N GLN A 265 -34.17 24.14 9.49
CA GLN A 265 -34.80 25.11 10.37
C GLN A 265 -35.10 26.44 9.66
N SER A 266 -34.19 26.93 8.81
CA SER A 266 -34.44 28.16 8.03
C SER A 266 -35.53 27.97 6.98
N LEU A 267 -35.66 26.76 6.40
CA LEU A 267 -36.72 26.43 5.45
C LEU A 267 -38.12 26.43 6.11
N MET A 268 -38.21 26.19 7.42
CA MET A 268 -39.47 26.30 8.17
C MET A 268 -39.83 27.74 8.55
N ILE A 269 -38.85 28.66 8.58
CA ILE A 269 -39.07 30.05 9.02
C ILE A 269 -39.57 30.95 7.87
N THR A 270 -39.43 30.54 6.60
CA THR A 270 -39.84 31.37 5.43
C THR A 270 -41.34 31.33 5.07
N VAL A 271 -42.25 30.99 5.99
CA VAL A 271 -43.71 30.99 5.73
C VAL A 271 -44.43 32.22 6.31
N THR A 272 -43.77 33.09 7.06
CA THR A 272 -44.46 34.28 7.61
C THR A 272 -43.70 35.58 7.39
N ASP A 273 -44.44 36.48 6.74
CA ASP A 273 -44.40 37.94 6.74
C ASP A 273 -43.42 38.66 5.81
N ASP A 274 -44.02 39.08 4.70
CA ASP A 274 -43.93 40.42 4.09
C ASP A 274 -43.26 41.45 5.01
N VAL A 275 -42.13 42.00 4.58
CA VAL A 275 -41.89 43.45 4.49
C VAL A 275 -40.68 43.69 3.59
N THR A 276 -40.91 44.57 2.63
CA THR A 276 -40.03 45.14 1.62
C THR A 276 -38.76 45.80 2.19
N ASN A 277 -37.59 45.46 1.65
CA ASN A 277 -36.72 46.38 0.88
C ASN A 277 -35.29 45.82 0.66
N THR A 278 -34.84 46.00 -0.59
CA THR A 278 -33.46 45.85 -1.09
C THR A 278 -32.85 44.45 -1.12
N ARG A 279 -33.51 43.54 -1.84
CA ARG A 279 -32.98 42.21 -2.15
C ARG A 279 -31.98 42.29 -3.31
N ILE A 280 -30.68 42.36 -2.99
CA ILE A 280 -29.63 41.99 -3.97
C ILE A 280 -29.90 40.53 -4.34
N SER A 281 -30.49 40.34 -5.52
CA SER A 281 -30.92 39.02 -6.00
C SER A 281 -29.71 38.10 -6.02
N ILE A 282 -29.73 37.04 -5.22
CA ILE A 282 -28.73 35.96 -5.20
C ILE A 282 -28.41 35.46 -6.63
N GLY A 283 -29.35 35.59 -7.57
CA GLY A 283 -29.16 35.30 -8.98
C GLY A 283 -28.03 36.09 -9.65
N THR A 284 -27.72 37.32 -9.25
CA THR A 284 -26.64 38.11 -9.88
C THR A 284 -25.27 37.53 -9.58
N VAL A 285 -25.05 36.96 -8.38
CA VAL A 285 -23.78 36.33 -8.02
C VAL A 285 -23.55 35.04 -8.81
N PHE A 286 -24.57 34.19 -8.98
CA PHE A 286 -24.43 32.98 -9.80
C PHE A 286 -24.18 33.28 -11.28
N LEU A 287 -24.74 34.39 -11.77
CA LEU A 287 -24.56 34.81 -13.15
C LEU A 287 -23.12 35.29 -13.42
N THR A 288 -22.51 36.02 -12.47
CA THR A 288 -21.09 36.42 -12.59
C THR A 288 -20.14 35.22 -12.55
N PHE A 289 -20.36 34.25 -11.65
CA PHE A 289 -19.55 33.02 -11.61
C PHE A 289 -19.69 32.17 -12.87
N SER A 290 -20.90 32.07 -13.43
CA SER A 290 -21.16 31.30 -14.66
C SER A 290 -20.41 31.89 -15.86
N ILE A 291 -20.40 33.23 -15.99
CA ILE A 291 -19.64 33.92 -17.03
C ILE A 291 -18.14 33.64 -16.87
N LEU A 292 -17.59 33.70 -15.65
CA LEU A 292 -16.17 33.41 -15.41
C LEU A 292 -15.78 31.97 -15.79
N ILE A 293 -16.63 30.98 -15.48
CA ILE A 293 -16.37 29.58 -15.84
C ILE A 293 -16.39 29.39 -17.37
N ILE A 294 -17.37 29.97 -18.06
CA ILE A 294 -17.46 29.91 -19.53
C ILE A 294 -16.21 30.53 -20.15
N ILE A 295 -15.76 31.70 -19.66
CA ILE A 295 -14.51 32.33 -20.10
C ILE A 295 -13.32 31.39 -19.86
N PHE A 296 -13.25 30.70 -18.73
CA PHE A 296 -12.15 29.79 -18.40
C PHE A 296 -12.12 28.53 -19.28
N ILE A 297 -13.29 27.99 -19.61
CA ILE A 297 -13.44 26.85 -20.53
C ILE A 297 -13.07 27.29 -21.95
N LEU A 298 -13.60 28.40 -22.43
CA LEU A 298 -13.23 28.95 -23.73
C LEU A 298 -11.74 29.26 -23.80
N TYR A 299 -11.15 29.78 -22.72
CA TYR A 299 -9.71 30.00 -22.60
C TYR A 299 -8.90 28.70 -22.73
N LYS A 300 -9.36 27.60 -22.14
CA LYS A 300 -8.66 26.31 -22.16
C LYS A 300 -8.78 25.58 -23.50
N TYR A 301 -9.92 25.71 -24.18
CA TYR A 301 -10.25 24.88 -25.35
C TYR A 301 -10.25 25.63 -26.69
N THR A 302 -10.07 26.95 -26.72
CA THR A 302 -9.95 27.71 -27.98
C THR A 302 -8.47 27.83 -28.41
N PRO A 303 -8.11 27.59 -29.69
CA PRO A 303 -6.72 27.64 -30.18
C PRO A 303 -6.05 29.03 -30.15
N TYR A 304 -6.69 30.05 -29.57
CA TYR A 304 -6.11 31.39 -29.38
C TYR A 304 -5.06 31.47 -28.26
N PHE A 305 -4.76 30.35 -27.58
CA PHE A 305 -3.70 30.28 -26.56
C PHE A 305 -2.31 30.71 -27.08
N SER A 306 -2.08 30.56 -28.39
CA SER A 306 -0.84 31.00 -29.04
C SER A 306 -0.63 32.53 -28.95
N LEU A 307 -1.70 33.34 -28.95
CA LEU A 307 -1.61 34.81 -28.92
C LEU A 307 -1.43 35.39 -27.51
N LEU A 308 -1.88 34.69 -26.46
CA LEU A 308 -1.77 35.16 -25.07
C LEU A 308 -0.52 34.64 -24.35
N LYS A 309 0.13 33.58 -24.88
CA LYS A 309 1.39 33.03 -24.37
C LYS A 309 2.49 34.10 -24.17
N PRO A 310 2.69 35.09 -25.06
CA PRO A 310 3.69 36.14 -24.86
C PRO A 310 3.37 37.03 -23.66
N SER A 311 2.10 37.41 -23.48
CA SER A 311 1.65 38.30 -22.39
C SER A 311 1.77 37.63 -21.03
N VAL A 312 1.37 36.35 -20.91
CA VAL A 312 1.52 35.57 -19.68
C VAL A 312 3.00 35.34 -19.33
N LEU A 313 3.85 35.09 -20.34
CA LEU A 313 5.30 34.99 -20.15
C LEU A 313 5.91 36.33 -19.67
N LYS A 314 5.42 37.46 -20.18
CA LYS A 314 5.86 38.80 -19.75
C LYS A 314 5.46 39.08 -18.29
N LEU A 315 4.22 38.73 -17.91
CA LEU A 315 3.74 38.84 -16.53
C LEU A 315 4.55 37.96 -15.58
N ARG A 316 4.81 36.69 -15.95
CA ARG A 316 5.62 35.76 -15.15
C ARG A 316 7.07 36.23 -15.00
N ARG A 317 7.64 36.84 -16.05
CA ARG A 317 8.98 37.45 -15.99
C ARG A 317 9.01 38.67 -15.06
N ASN A 318 7.97 39.50 -15.06
CA ASN A 318 7.88 40.65 -14.15
C ASN A 318 7.71 40.21 -12.68
N LEU A 319 6.86 39.21 -12.42
CA LEU A 319 6.72 38.62 -11.09
C LEU A 319 8.04 37.99 -10.59
N LYS A 320 8.77 37.27 -11.47
CA LYS A 320 10.08 36.70 -11.12
C LYS A 320 11.17 37.77 -10.91
N LYS A 321 11.10 38.91 -11.60
CA LYS A 321 12.01 40.04 -11.38
C LYS A 321 11.77 40.69 -10.02
N ASN A 322 10.50 40.87 -9.63
CA ASN A 322 10.16 41.42 -8.32
C ASN A 322 10.57 40.50 -7.17
N TYR A 323 10.50 39.18 -7.35
CA TYR A 323 11.00 38.21 -6.36
C TYR A 323 12.51 38.31 -6.10
N LYS A 324 13.32 38.69 -7.10
CA LYS A 324 14.77 38.77 -6.97
C LYS A 324 15.25 40.03 -6.21
N ASN A 325 14.38 41.03 -6.05
CA ASN A 325 14.70 42.31 -5.40
C ASN A 325 14.20 42.40 -3.95
N ASN A 326 13.50 41.39 -3.44
CA ASN A 326 13.05 41.30 -2.05
C ASN A 326 13.25 39.85 -1.53
N PRO A 327 14.49 39.43 -1.22
CA PRO A 327 14.73 38.11 -0.62
C PRO A 327 14.23 37.99 0.83
N ASP A 328 13.94 39.11 1.51
CA ASP A 328 13.75 39.13 2.97
C ASP A 328 12.40 38.65 3.50
N LEU A 329 11.41 38.35 2.65
CA LEU A 329 10.05 38.05 3.14
C LEU A 329 9.68 36.56 3.11
N MET A 330 10.56 35.67 2.64
CA MET A 330 10.17 34.26 2.45
C MET A 330 11.14 33.21 3.01
N PHE A 331 12.29 33.62 3.58
CA PHE A 331 13.27 32.68 4.15
C PHE A 331 13.29 32.58 5.68
N SER A 332 12.40 33.26 6.42
CA SER A 332 12.45 33.24 7.91
C SER A 332 11.88 31.96 8.58
N PHE A 333 11.65 30.87 7.84
CA PHE A 333 11.09 29.64 8.39
C PHE A 333 11.98 28.39 8.27
N ASP A 334 13.16 28.48 7.64
CA ASP A 334 14.02 27.32 7.36
C ASP A 334 15.48 27.44 7.89
N ASP A 335 15.75 28.31 8.87
CA ASP A 335 17.06 28.30 9.54
C ASP A 335 17.09 27.26 10.67
N GLU A 336 17.44 26.03 10.27
CA GLU A 336 17.89 24.96 11.14
C GLU A 336 19.27 25.32 11.74
N TYR A 337 19.30 25.47 13.06
CA TYR A 337 20.45 25.84 13.87
C TYR A 337 21.58 24.78 13.77
N LYS A 338 22.55 24.99 12.86
CA LYS A 338 23.80 24.21 12.84
C LYS A 338 24.78 24.76 13.86
N ASN A 339 24.81 24.15 15.04
CA ASN A 339 25.96 24.22 15.94
C ASN A 339 27.12 23.39 15.37
N SER A 340 28.04 24.02 14.64
CA SER A 340 29.37 23.45 14.38
C SER A 340 30.37 24.06 15.36
N VAL A 341 30.55 23.41 16.51
CA VAL A 341 31.77 23.53 17.30
C VAL A 341 32.68 22.40 16.82
N ASP A 342 33.55 22.71 15.87
CA ASP A 342 34.66 21.83 15.46
C ASP A 342 35.95 22.52 15.91
N ASP A 343 36.26 22.36 17.19
CA ASP A 343 37.52 22.80 17.78
C ASP A 343 38.63 21.84 17.37
N SER A 344 39.52 22.37 16.54
CA SER A 344 40.76 21.76 16.10
C SER A 344 41.74 21.56 17.26
N TYR A 345 41.97 20.32 17.69
CA TYR A 345 43.14 19.98 18.51
C TYR A 345 44.26 19.43 17.64
N LYS A 346 45.31 20.24 17.44
CA LYS A 346 46.61 19.81 16.91
C LYS A 346 47.42 19.17 18.05
N ILE A 347 47.75 17.89 17.90
CA ILE A 347 48.74 17.22 18.74
C ILE A 347 50.10 17.34 18.04
N ALA A 348 51.09 17.90 18.72
CA ALA A 348 52.50 17.84 18.33
C ALA A 348 53.22 16.89 19.29
N TYR A 349 54.00 15.95 18.75
CA TYR A 349 54.94 15.15 19.53
C TYR A 349 56.29 15.87 19.56
N SER A 350 56.85 15.97 20.76
CA SER A 350 58.24 16.40 21.04
C SER A 350 59.15 15.18 21.11
#